data_AF-I2C3Y1-F1
#
_entry.id   AF-I2C3Y1-F1
#
_cell.length_a   1.000
_cell.length_b   1.000
_cell.length_c   1.000
_cell.angle_alpha   90.00
_cell.angle_beta   90.00
_cell.angle_gamma   90.00
#
_symmetry.space_group_name_H-M   'P 1'
#
loop_
_entity.id
_entity.type
_entity.pdbx_description
1 polymer ?
#
loop_
_entity_poly.entity_id
_entity_poly.type
_entity_poly.pdbx_seq_one_letter_code
_entity_poly.pdbx_strand_id
1 'polypeptide(L)'
;MIGGRLKSLRGKKTQEEVANHIGVSRARYSHYENGRSEPDYDTLQKLADYFKVSTDYLLTGKEPSDEDMFADPDLQIAYRDMQDFSPESKQQAIEFINYLKEKEKNRRPKHK
;
A
#
# COMPACT_ATOMS: atom_id res chain seq x y z
N MET A 1 -12.13 13.49 3.76
CA MET A 1 -12.82 12.78 4.87
C MET A 1 -12.87 11.29 4.54
N ILE A 2 -12.60 10.43 5.52
CA ILE A 2 -12.51 8.97 5.35
C ILE A 2 -13.78 8.35 4.76
N GLY A 3 -14.98 8.82 5.16
CA GLY A 3 -16.26 8.25 4.71
C GLY A 3 -16.47 8.24 3.21
N GLY A 4 -16.08 9.33 2.52
CA GLY A 4 -16.12 9.39 1.06
C GLY A 4 -15.21 8.36 0.40
N ARG A 5 -14.02 8.13 0.96
CA ARG A 5 -13.06 7.11 0.48
C ARG A 5 -13.59 5.70 0.70
N LEU A 6 -14.18 5.41 1.87
CA LEU A 6 -14.82 4.11 2.13
C LEU A 6 -15.95 3.83 1.14
N LYS A 7 -16.77 4.84 0.83
CA LYS A 7 -17.84 4.73 -0.17
C LYS A 7 -17.29 4.45 -1.56
N SER A 8 -16.19 5.10 -1.96
CA SER A 8 -15.50 4.84 -3.23
C SER A 8 -14.91 3.43 -3.29
N LEU A 9 -14.20 3.01 -2.24
CA LEU A 9 -13.56 1.68 -2.14
C LEU A 9 -14.59 0.54 -2.12
N ARG A 10 -15.74 0.74 -1.47
CA ARG A 10 -16.85 -0.23 -1.49
C ARG A 10 -17.36 -0.48 -2.90
N GLY A 11 -17.38 0.56 -3.75
CA GLY A 11 -17.84 0.48 -5.13
C GLY A 11 -19.27 -0.08 -5.22
N LYS A 12 -19.44 -1.21 -5.91
CA LYS A 12 -20.75 -1.87 -6.12
C LYS A 12 -21.19 -2.77 -4.97
N LYS A 13 -20.32 -3.07 -4.00
CA LYS A 13 -20.65 -3.91 -2.85
C LYS A 13 -21.66 -3.21 -1.96
N THR A 14 -22.46 -3.96 -1.23
CA THR A 14 -23.40 -3.42 -0.24
C THR A 14 -22.69 -3.03 1.05
N GLN A 15 -23.27 -2.11 1.80
CA GLN A 15 -22.77 -1.77 3.14
C GLN A 15 -22.78 -2.98 4.09
N GLU A 16 -23.74 -3.90 3.89
CA GLU A 16 -23.88 -5.13 4.66
C GLU A 16 -22.69 -6.07 4.43
N GLU A 17 -22.27 -6.26 3.17
CA GLU A 17 -21.13 -7.11 2.82
C GLU A 17 -19.83 -6.64 3.49
N VAL A 18 -19.55 -5.33 3.46
CA VAL A 18 -18.34 -4.79 4.08
C VAL A 18 -18.43 -4.89 5.60
N ALA A 19 -19.59 -4.54 6.17
CA ALA A 19 -19.81 -4.59 7.61
C ALA A 19 -19.62 -5.99 8.19
N ASN A 20 -20.16 -7.01 7.51
CA ASN A 20 -19.99 -8.42 7.89
C ASN A 20 -18.53 -8.86 7.84
N HIS A 21 -17.76 -8.42 6.83
CA HIS A 21 -16.36 -8.80 6.71
C HIS A 21 -15.49 -8.21 7.81
N ILE A 22 -15.73 -6.95 8.19
CA ILE A 22 -14.95 -6.26 9.24
C ILE A 22 -15.52 -6.50 10.67
N GLY A 23 -16.64 -7.22 10.79
CA GLY A 23 -17.24 -7.60 12.07
C GLY A 23 -17.93 -6.44 12.79
N VAL A 24 -18.61 -5.56 12.05
CA VAL A 24 -19.44 -4.47 12.62
C VAL A 24 -20.87 -4.54 12.09
N SER A 25 -21.81 -3.82 12.72
CA SER A 25 -23.16 -3.71 12.17
C SER A 25 -23.18 -2.84 10.91
N ARG A 26 -24.09 -3.14 9.97
CA ARG A 26 -24.32 -2.30 8.78
C ARG A 26 -24.64 -0.85 9.12
N ALA A 27 -25.36 -0.60 10.20
CA ALA A 27 -25.60 0.74 10.71
C ALA A 27 -24.27 1.43 11.07
N ARG A 28 -23.40 0.77 11.85
CA ARG A 28 -22.08 1.31 12.23
C ARG A 28 -21.22 1.62 10.99
N TYR A 29 -21.17 0.72 10.02
CA TYR A 29 -20.47 0.97 8.76
C TYR A 29 -21.06 2.14 7.96
N SER A 30 -22.39 2.25 7.90
CA SER A 30 -23.07 3.40 7.26
C SER A 30 -22.74 4.73 7.94
N HIS A 31 -22.58 4.75 9.26
CA HIS A 31 -22.13 5.95 9.96
C HIS A 31 -20.73 6.38 9.54
N TYR A 32 -19.81 5.44 9.29
CA TYR A 32 -18.48 5.76 8.76
C TYR A 32 -18.55 6.40 7.38
N GLU A 33 -19.29 5.81 6.43
CA GLU A 33 -19.40 6.36 5.07
C GLU A 33 -20.02 7.76 5.03
N ASN A 34 -20.94 8.03 5.96
CA ASN A 34 -21.64 9.31 6.04
C ASN A 34 -20.97 10.32 7.00
N GLY A 35 -19.80 9.98 7.58
CA GLY A 35 -19.07 10.85 8.49
C GLY A 35 -19.77 11.14 9.83
N ARG A 36 -20.70 10.27 10.24
CA ARG A 36 -21.41 10.38 11.54
C ARG A 36 -20.59 9.83 12.71
N SER A 37 -19.63 8.96 12.42
CA SER A 37 -18.66 8.45 13.37
C SER A 37 -17.38 8.09 12.63
N GLU A 38 -16.28 7.93 13.36
CA GLU A 38 -15.01 7.45 12.81
C GLU A 38 -14.76 5.99 13.25
N PRO A 39 -14.11 5.18 12.40
CA PRO A 39 -13.65 3.85 12.82
C PRO A 39 -12.60 3.98 13.92
N ASP A 40 -12.66 3.07 14.89
CA ASP A 40 -11.57 2.91 15.86
C ASP A 40 -10.35 2.26 15.18
N TYR A 41 -9.22 2.19 15.90
CA TYR A 41 -7.97 1.63 15.38
C TYR A 41 -8.14 0.23 14.79
N ASP A 42 -8.80 -0.68 15.52
CA ASP A 42 -9.01 -2.06 15.09
C ASP A 42 -9.89 -2.13 13.83
N THR A 43 -10.97 -1.33 13.78
CA THR A 43 -11.85 -1.27 12.61
C THR A 43 -11.14 -0.65 11.41
N LEU A 44 -10.31 0.37 11.63
CA LEU A 44 -9.52 1.02 10.59
C LEU A 44 -8.52 0.02 9.96
N GLN A 45 -7.85 -0.80 10.79
CA GLN A 45 -6.95 -1.84 10.29
C GLN A 45 -7.71 -2.89 9.46
N LYS A 46 -8.86 -3.37 9.95
CA LYS A 46 -9.70 -4.32 9.20
C LYS A 46 -10.19 -3.75 7.86
N LEU A 47 -10.54 -2.46 7.82
CA LEU A 47 -10.93 -1.77 6.60
C LEU A 47 -9.76 -1.70 5.61
N ALA A 48 -8.56 -1.35 6.08
CA ALA A 48 -7.35 -1.31 5.28
C ALA A 48 -7.04 -2.69 4.67
N ASP A 49 -7.09 -3.74 5.50
CA ASP A 49 -6.83 -5.12 5.08
C ASP A 49 -7.89 -5.65 4.11
N TYR A 50 -9.16 -5.28 4.31
CA TYR A 50 -10.27 -5.66 3.43
C TYR A 50 -10.14 -5.03 2.05
N PHE A 51 -9.83 -3.73 2.00
CA PHE A 51 -9.71 -2.97 0.76
C PHE A 51 -8.33 -3.04 0.12
N LYS A 52 -7.35 -3.69 0.77
CA LYS A 52 -5.96 -3.82 0.30
C LYS A 52 -5.29 -2.46 0.07
N VAL A 53 -5.49 -1.55 1.01
CA VAL A 53 -4.90 -0.21 1.05
C VAL A 53 -4.20 0.02 2.39
N SER A 54 -3.38 1.06 2.50
CA SER A 54 -2.80 1.44 3.79
C SER A 54 -3.82 2.16 4.68
N THR A 55 -3.61 2.12 6.00
CA THR A 55 -4.37 2.95 6.94
C THR A 55 -4.13 4.44 6.68
N ASP A 56 -2.92 4.83 6.26
CA ASP A 56 -2.61 6.20 5.86
C ASP A 56 -3.49 6.64 4.68
N TYR A 57 -3.63 5.82 3.64
CA TYR A 57 -4.54 6.12 2.52
C TYR A 57 -5.98 6.35 3.00
N LEU A 58 -6.48 5.55 3.93
CA LEU A 58 -7.82 5.74 4.49
C LEU A 58 -7.96 7.09 5.23
N LEU A 59 -6.91 7.51 5.95
CA LEU A 59 -6.89 8.73 6.78
C LEU A 59 -6.57 10.00 5.98
N THR A 60 -5.56 9.96 5.13
CA THR A 60 -5.03 11.11 4.39
C THR A 60 -5.57 11.16 2.96
N GLY A 61 -5.82 10.00 2.35
CA GLY A 61 -6.16 9.88 0.92
C GLY A 61 -4.94 9.91 0.01
N LYS A 62 -3.74 9.85 0.57
CA LYS A 62 -2.51 9.71 -0.19
C LYS A 62 -2.23 8.23 -0.40
N GLU A 63 -2.00 7.84 -1.64
CA GLU A 63 -1.31 6.59 -1.93
C GLU A 63 0.07 6.64 -1.28
N PRO A 64 0.65 5.51 -0.85
CA PRO A 64 2.07 5.48 -0.51
C PRO A 64 2.83 6.12 -1.67
N SER A 65 3.56 7.20 -1.42
CA SER A 65 4.37 7.78 -2.49
C SER A 65 5.55 6.85 -2.74
N ASP A 66 6.13 6.92 -3.94
CA ASP A 66 7.39 6.22 -4.23
C ASP A 66 8.50 6.61 -3.23
N GLU A 67 8.37 7.77 -2.57
CA GLU A 67 9.24 8.26 -1.50
C GLU A 67 9.17 7.41 -0.22
N ASP A 68 8.09 6.64 -0.01
CA ASP A 68 7.94 5.73 1.14
C ASP A 68 8.47 4.31 0.85
N MET A 69 8.80 3.97 -0.41
CA MET A 69 9.22 2.62 -0.80
C MET A 69 10.68 2.30 -0.45
N PHE A 70 11.54 3.31 -0.36
CA PHE A 70 12.96 3.14 -0.06
C PHE A 70 13.37 4.01 1.11
N ALA A 71 14.03 3.44 2.13
CA ALA A 71 14.56 4.22 3.25
C ALA A 71 15.81 5.03 2.89
N ASP A 72 16.48 4.66 1.79
CA ASP A 72 17.69 5.30 1.30
C ASP A 72 17.32 6.36 0.22
N PRO A 73 17.64 7.65 0.43
CA PRO A 73 17.30 8.71 -0.51
C PRO A 73 17.92 8.53 -1.91
N ASP A 74 19.11 7.95 -2.02
CA ASP A 74 19.77 7.75 -3.31
C ASP A 74 19.04 6.67 -4.11
N LEU A 75 18.50 5.65 -3.44
CA LEU A 75 17.66 4.63 -4.09
C LEU A 75 16.32 5.20 -4.55
N GLN A 76 15.74 6.14 -3.81
CA GLN A 76 14.52 6.83 -4.25
C GLN A 76 14.77 7.64 -5.54
N ILE A 77 15.87 8.40 -5.57
CA ILE A 77 16.26 9.20 -6.74
C ILE A 77 16.52 8.28 -7.93
N ALA A 78 17.29 7.21 -7.73
CA ALA A 78 17.57 6.23 -8.79
C ALA A 78 16.28 5.62 -9.36
N TYR A 79 15.31 5.27 -8.52
CA TYR A 79 14.02 4.73 -8.97
C TYR A 79 13.22 5.75 -9.79
N ARG A 80 13.20 7.03 -9.37
CA ARG A 80 12.55 8.11 -10.11
C ARG A 80 13.18 8.29 -11.49
N ASP A 81 14.50 8.38 -11.56
CA ASP A 81 15.24 8.58 -12.81
C ASP A 81 15.09 7.39 -13.76
N MET A 82 14.98 6.17 -13.23
CA MET A 82 14.74 4.97 -14.03
C MET A 82 13.44 5.03 -14.84
N GLN A 83 12.44 5.83 -14.45
CA GLN A 83 11.20 5.96 -15.24
C GLN A 83 11.46 6.52 -16.64
N ASP A 84 12.40 7.45 -16.74
CA ASP A 84 12.76 8.16 -17.98
C ASP A 84 13.81 7.42 -18.83
N PHE A 85 14.30 6.27 -18.35
CA PHE A 85 15.30 5.49 -19.08
C PHE A 85 14.71 4.82 -20.32
N SER A 86 15.57 4.65 -21.35
CA SER A 86 15.26 3.81 -22.50
C SER A 86 15.03 2.35 -22.06
N PRO A 87 14.26 1.54 -22.82
CA PRO A 87 14.07 0.12 -22.51
C PRO A 87 15.39 -0.64 -22.35
N GLU A 88 16.39 -0.33 -23.18
CA GLU A 88 17.73 -0.95 -23.12
C GLU A 88 18.45 -0.59 -21.82
N SER A 89 18.37 0.67 -21.40
CA SER A 89 18.98 1.14 -20.15
C SER A 89 18.31 0.54 -18.92
N LYS A 90 16.97 0.39 -18.95
CA LYS A 90 16.21 -0.33 -17.91
C LYS A 90 16.65 -1.78 -17.82
N GLN A 91 16.82 -2.45 -18.95
CA GLN A 91 17.28 -3.85 -19.01
C GLN A 91 18.68 -4.01 -18.40
N GLN A 92 19.62 -3.12 -18.74
CA GLN A 92 20.97 -3.14 -18.16
C GLN A 92 20.97 -2.93 -16.64
N ALA A 93 20.13 -2.01 -16.13
CA ALA A 93 19.99 -1.77 -14.70
C ALA A 93 19.48 -3.03 -13.97
N ILE A 94 18.47 -3.71 -14.53
CA ILE A 94 17.93 -4.97 -13.98
C ILE A 94 19.02 -6.05 -13.95
N GLU A 95 19.79 -6.20 -15.03
CA GLU A 95 20.89 -7.17 -15.11
C GLU A 95 21.96 -6.89 -14.04
N PHE A 96 22.32 -5.63 -13.83
CA PHE A 96 23.28 -5.25 -12.82
C PHE A 96 22.78 -5.53 -11.39
N ILE A 97 21.52 -5.21 -11.10
CA ILE A 97 20.89 -5.52 -9.80
C ILE A 97 20.90 -7.04 -9.56
N ASN A 98 20.54 -7.84 -10.57
CA ASN A 98 20.57 -9.31 -10.46
C ASN A 98 21.99 -9.83 -10.22
N TYR A 99 22.98 -9.28 -10.90
CA TYR A 99 24.39 -9.60 -10.66
C TYR A 99 24.80 -9.31 -9.20
N LEU A 100 24.47 -8.13 -8.67
CA LEU A 100 24.77 -7.78 -7.28
C LEU A 100 24.08 -8.72 -6.29
N LYS A 101 22.81 -9.08 -6.56
CA LYS A 101 22.05 -10.03 -5.74
C LYS A 101 22.72 -11.39 -5.66
N GLU A 102 23.19 -11.94 -6.78
CA GLU A 102 23.92 -13.21 -6.82
C GLU A 102 25.29 -13.11 -6.12
N LYS A 103 26.00 -12.00 -6.31
CA LYS A 103 27.28 -11.74 -5.62
C LYS A 103 27.12 -11.68 -4.09
N GLU A 104 26.07 -11.04 -3.59
CA GLU A 104 25.77 -10.96 -2.16
C GLU A 104 25.33 -12.30 -1.56
N LYS A 105 24.56 -13.12 -2.30
CA LYS A 105 24.25 -14.50 -1.90
C LYS A 105 25.52 -15.34 -1.73
N ASN A 106 26.45 -15.22 -2.69
CA ASN A 106 27.72 -15.96 -2.68
C ASN A 106 28.73 -15.42 -1.63
N ARG A 107 28.49 -14.23 -1.08
CA ARG A 107 29.27 -13.65 0.03
C ARG A 107 28.85 -14.13 1.41
N ARG A 108 27.64 -14.66 1.60
CA ARG A 108 27.24 -15.23 2.90
C ARG A 108 28.03 -16.53 3.14
N PRO A 109 28.94 -16.60 4.14
CA PRO A 109 29.70 -17.81 4.37
C PRO A 109 28.76 -18.94 4.79
N LYS A 110 29.04 -20.15 4.31
CA LYS A 110 28.54 -21.40 4.91
C LYS A 110 28.77 -21.30 6.42
N HIS A 111 27.72 -21.01 7.20
CA HIS A 111 27.82 -21.21 8.63
C HIS A 111 28.02 -22.70 8.87
N LYS A 112 29.16 -22.99 9.50
CA LYS A 112 29.50 -24.28 10.11
C LYS A 112 28.48 -24.64 11.18
#